data_AF-A0A8C6XHD5-F1
#
_entry.id   AF-A0A8C6XHD5-F1
#
_cell.length_a   1.000
_cell.length_b   1.000
_cell.length_c   1.000
_cell.angle_alpha   90.00
_cell.angle_beta   90.00
_cell.angle_gamma   90.00
#
_symmetry.space_group_name_H-M   'P 1'
#
loop_
_entity.id
_entity.type
_entity.pdbx_description
1 polymer ?
#
loop_
_entity_poly.entity_id
_entity_poly.type
_entity_poly.pdbx_seq_one_letter_code
_entity_poly.pdbx_strand_id
1 'polypeptide(L)'
;SAQDAPQKQLLELKGHLGKIHSLVQKIKGGTANLESDGDLKGRLKRARLLESQIRQRKLSPKEGRKELEPPAETSEKVPAYQRFHTLAQDVPPGLLLPYKYKVLAEMFRSTDTIVAMMFNRLEAVTFAKVKQGVQEMTRKRFEERHLGQIKTVYPGSYVLRQERNIPTFGGPGKQGTYQLTIEPELGTGGSGQEKLTASRLMERRSTFCKNLMARVKEHHKAFLASLDPPMAIAEDELTRWHPRFPVDEVPEVVPAELPQPPHVDRVATAQEVLAKAQGMLTPKMEKALTNLALRTAGGGSPSTPQPPRPALPGTPNSLRGVSQSLVERVRAKEAQKLQALMTRNPQQEQRLAMLGRLPEMARILRNVFVAEKKQALSMELACQRMTDSYQALMPTGEMEKHLHLFAELLPDWVRILAIRQENYLKLDKAMDLNIVTERLTARKREEEKL
;
A
#
# COMPACT_ATOMS: atom_id res chain seq x y z
N SER A 1 -10.02 21.74 63.24
CA SER A 1 -10.33 20.48 62.54
C SER A 1 -9.20 20.09 61.59
N ALA A 2 -8.20 19.38 62.09
CA ALA A 2 -7.07 18.87 61.28
C ALA A 2 -6.53 17.51 61.77
N GLN A 3 -7.33 16.75 62.53
CA GLN A 3 -6.94 15.43 63.06
C GLN A 3 -7.70 14.24 62.45
N ASP A 4 -8.69 14.48 61.59
CA ASP A 4 -9.58 13.43 61.05
C ASP A 4 -9.18 12.89 59.66
N ALA A 5 -8.28 13.57 58.96
CA ALA A 5 -7.78 13.15 57.65
C ALA A 5 -6.93 11.85 57.69
N PRO A 6 -6.00 11.62 58.65
CA PRO A 6 -5.17 10.43 58.64
C PRO A 6 -5.95 9.15 59.03
N GLN A 7 -7.00 9.26 59.85
CA GLN A 7 -7.84 8.10 60.21
C GLN A 7 -8.70 7.63 59.04
N LYS A 8 -9.23 8.54 58.23
CA LYS A 8 -9.98 8.18 57.01
C LYS A 8 -9.10 7.47 55.98
N GLN A 9 -7.87 7.93 55.76
CA GLN A 9 -6.92 7.25 54.86
C GLN A 9 -6.54 5.85 55.36
N LEU A 10 -6.41 5.66 56.68
CA LEU A 10 -6.08 4.36 57.26
C LEU A 10 -7.25 3.36 57.15
N LEU A 11 -8.50 3.84 57.25
CA LEU A 11 -9.71 3.06 57.01
C LEU A 11 -9.87 2.68 55.53
N GLU A 12 -9.57 3.58 54.60
CA GLU A 12 -9.56 3.28 53.16
C GLU A 12 -8.48 2.27 52.78
N LEU A 13 -7.27 2.39 53.34
CA LEU A 13 -6.18 1.43 53.15
C LEU A 13 -6.54 0.04 53.70
N LYS A 14 -7.19 -0.04 54.87
CA LYS A 14 -7.70 -1.31 55.40
C LYS A 14 -8.81 -1.90 54.53
N GLY A 15 -9.68 -1.06 53.97
CA GLY A 15 -10.70 -1.48 53.00
C GLY A 15 -10.10 -2.02 51.70
N HIS A 16 -9.04 -1.38 51.18
CA HIS A 16 -8.29 -1.88 50.02
C HIS A 16 -7.54 -3.18 50.32
N LEU A 17 -6.93 -3.30 51.49
CA LEU A 17 -6.25 -4.54 51.89
C LEU A 17 -7.24 -5.70 52.00
N GLY A 18 -8.44 -5.45 52.54
CA GLY A 18 -9.52 -6.45 52.60
C GLY A 18 -10.03 -6.87 51.22
N LYS A 19 -10.13 -5.93 50.27
CA LYS A 19 -10.47 -6.23 48.87
C LYS A 19 -9.37 -7.03 48.15
N ILE A 20 -8.10 -6.75 48.43
CA ILE A 20 -6.97 -7.52 47.90
C ILE A 20 -6.98 -8.93 48.50
N HIS A 21 -7.21 -9.05 49.80
CA HIS A 21 -7.28 -10.35 50.48
C HIS A 21 -8.45 -11.20 49.96
N SER A 22 -9.61 -10.59 49.70
CA SER A 22 -10.74 -11.29 49.08
C SER A 22 -10.49 -11.67 47.63
N LEU A 23 -9.78 -10.84 46.85
CA LEU A 23 -9.35 -11.18 45.49
C LEU A 23 -8.37 -12.36 45.49
N VAL A 24 -7.40 -12.35 46.42
CA VAL A 24 -6.43 -13.44 46.60
C VAL A 24 -7.14 -14.72 47.05
N GLN A 25 -8.13 -14.64 47.92
CA GLN A 25 -8.92 -15.81 48.32
C GLN A 25 -9.81 -16.33 47.18
N LYS A 26 -10.31 -15.44 46.31
CA LYS A 26 -11.08 -15.79 45.10
C LYS A 26 -10.22 -16.45 44.03
N ILE A 27 -8.95 -16.03 43.92
CA ILE A 27 -7.93 -16.68 43.08
C ILE A 27 -7.54 -18.05 43.68
N LYS A 28 -7.46 -18.17 45.01
CA LYS A 28 -7.13 -19.42 45.71
C LYS A 28 -8.28 -20.43 45.73
N GLY A 29 -9.53 -19.96 45.69
CA GLY A 29 -10.74 -20.79 45.59
C GLY A 29 -11.21 -21.08 44.16
N GLY A 30 -10.62 -20.41 43.16
CA GLY A 30 -10.91 -20.59 41.73
C GLY A 30 -10.16 -21.74 41.07
N THR A 31 -9.65 -22.70 41.83
CA THR A 31 -8.98 -23.92 41.33
C THR A 31 -9.98 -25.05 41.07
N ALA A 32 -11.07 -24.74 40.39
CA ALA A 32 -12.05 -25.72 39.93
C ALA A 32 -12.31 -25.58 38.42
N ASN A 33 -11.24 -25.46 37.63
CA ASN A 33 -11.16 -25.93 36.24
C ASN A 33 -9.72 -25.76 35.73
N LEU A 34 -8.80 -26.51 36.33
CA LEU A 34 -7.43 -26.66 35.83
C LEU A 34 -7.36 -28.01 35.09
N GLU A 35 -7.81 -28.00 33.84
CA GLU A 35 -7.22 -28.92 32.88
C GLU A 35 -5.73 -28.55 32.74
N SER A 36 -4.93 -29.35 33.44
CA SER A 36 -3.55 -29.72 33.13
C SER A 36 -2.42 -28.73 33.46
N ASP A 37 -2.12 -28.62 34.76
CA ASP A 37 -0.78 -28.22 35.25
C ASP A 37 0.34 -29.11 34.64
N GLY A 38 -0.01 -30.34 34.24
CA GLY A 38 0.85 -31.26 33.48
C GLY A 38 1.19 -30.76 32.06
N ASP A 39 0.26 -30.10 31.37
CA ASP A 39 0.47 -29.60 30.01
C ASP A 39 1.34 -28.34 30.01
N LEU A 40 1.18 -27.46 31.01
CA LEU A 40 2.05 -26.29 31.17
C LEU A 40 3.49 -26.70 31.47
N LYS A 41 3.69 -27.66 32.37
CA LYS A 41 5.01 -28.21 32.71
C LYS A 41 5.62 -28.97 31.52
N GLY A 42 4.80 -29.65 30.72
CA GLY A 42 5.20 -30.29 29.46
C GLY A 42 5.60 -29.30 28.38
N ARG A 43 4.89 -28.18 28.24
CA ARG A 43 5.22 -27.10 27.30
C ARG A 43 6.50 -26.37 27.71
N LEU A 44 6.72 -26.16 29.01
CA LEU A 44 7.95 -25.55 29.53
C LEU A 44 9.19 -26.44 29.29
N LYS A 45 9.06 -27.77 29.47
CA LYS A 45 10.13 -28.73 29.15
C LYS A 45 10.45 -28.75 27.65
N ARG A 46 9.42 -28.71 26.79
CA ARG A 46 9.57 -28.62 25.33
C ARG A 46 10.28 -27.33 24.90
N ALA A 47 9.95 -26.19 25.51
CA ALA A 47 10.60 -24.91 25.24
C ALA A 47 12.10 -24.92 25.61
N ARG A 48 12.44 -25.45 26.79
CA ARG A 48 13.85 -25.59 27.21
C ARG A 48 14.65 -26.56 26.33
N LEU A 49 14.02 -27.61 25.83
CA LEU A 49 14.63 -28.55 24.88
C LEU A 49 14.88 -27.89 23.51
N LEU A 50 13.95 -27.05 23.03
CA LEU A 50 14.15 -26.29 21.81
C LEU A 50 15.29 -25.26 21.96
N GLU A 51 15.37 -24.57 23.10
CA GLU A 51 16.45 -23.63 23.38
C GLU A 51 17.83 -24.32 23.39
N SER A 52 17.93 -25.50 24.00
CA SER A 52 19.19 -26.26 24.00
C SER A 52 19.55 -26.77 22.60
N GLN A 53 18.57 -27.20 21.79
CA GLN A 53 18.79 -27.60 20.40
C GLN A 53 19.21 -26.44 19.49
N ILE A 54 18.64 -25.25 19.68
CA ILE A 54 19.01 -24.03 18.93
C ILE A 54 20.43 -23.60 19.32
N ARG A 55 20.77 -23.68 20.61
CA ARG A 55 22.11 -23.36 21.10
C ARG A 55 23.16 -24.34 20.59
N GLN A 56 22.85 -25.64 20.53
CA GLN A 56 23.73 -26.66 19.93
C GLN A 56 23.88 -26.48 18.40
N ARG A 57 22.80 -26.17 17.67
CA ARG A 57 22.87 -25.85 16.22
C ARG A 57 23.66 -24.58 15.91
N LYS A 58 23.72 -23.62 16.84
CA LYS A 58 24.56 -22.42 16.73
C LYS A 58 26.05 -22.68 17.01
N LEU A 59 26.37 -23.74 17.75
CA LEU A 59 27.73 -24.08 18.16
C LEU A 59 28.38 -25.17 17.28
N SER A 60 27.60 -25.90 16.47
CA SER A 60 28.14 -26.81 15.45
C SER A 60 28.63 -26.03 14.22
N PRO A 61 29.89 -26.20 13.77
CA PRO A 61 30.36 -25.67 12.49
C PRO A 61 29.47 -26.21 11.35
N LYS A 62 29.09 -25.34 10.41
CA LYS A 62 28.28 -25.70 9.24
C LYS A 62 29.03 -26.72 8.37
N GLU A 63 28.80 -28.01 8.61
CA GLU A 63 29.07 -29.04 7.62
C GLU A 63 27.86 -29.21 6.70
N GLY A 64 28.19 -29.32 5.41
CA GLY A 64 27.32 -28.99 4.29
C GLY A 64 26.05 -29.83 4.22
N ARG A 65 24.91 -29.15 4.21
CA ARG A 65 23.69 -29.67 3.59
C ARG A 65 23.42 -28.82 2.36
N LYS A 66 23.70 -29.40 1.18
CA LYS A 66 23.25 -28.92 -0.12
C LYS A 66 21.73 -28.89 -0.10
N GLU A 67 21.17 -27.74 0.28
CA GLU A 67 19.80 -27.39 -0.06
C GLU A 67 19.86 -26.85 -1.50
N LEU A 68 19.08 -27.47 -2.38
CA LEU A 68 18.96 -27.06 -3.78
C LEU A 68 18.33 -25.66 -3.81
N GLU A 69 19.19 -24.64 -3.83
CA GLU A 69 18.83 -23.28 -4.19
C GLU A 69 18.21 -23.29 -5.60
N PRO A 70 16.99 -22.76 -5.82
CA PRO A 70 16.59 -22.35 -7.16
C PRO A 70 17.56 -21.24 -7.63
N PRO A 71 17.82 -21.13 -8.94
CA PRO A 71 18.92 -20.32 -9.44
C PRO A 71 18.79 -18.88 -8.94
N ALA A 72 19.87 -18.40 -8.31
CA ALA A 72 20.02 -17.02 -7.89
C ALA A 72 20.00 -16.12 -9.14
N GLU A 73 18.82 -15.61 -9.48
CA GLU A 73 18.73 -14.38 -10.24
C GLU A 73 19.08 -13.23 -9.31
N THR A 74 20.23 -12.63 -9.57
CA THR A 74 20.78 -11.45 -8.92
C THR A 74 19.85 -10.25 -9.12
N SER A 75 18.89 -10.11 -8.21
CA SER A 75 18.09 -8.91 -8.01
C SER A 75 18.32 -8.51 -6.56
N GLU A 76 18.88 -7.32 -6.33
CA GLU A 76 19.05 -6.77 -4.98
C GLU A 76 17.73 -6.90 -4.23
N LYS A 77 17.69 -7.74 -3.19
CA LYS A 77 16.44 -8.10 -2.51
C LYS A 77 15.89 -6.87 -1.80
N VAL A 78 14.99 -6.16 -2.46
CA VAL A 78 14.21 -5.05 -1.91
C VAL A 78 13.61 -5.51 -0.57
N PRO A 79 13.63 -4.69 0.50
CA PRO A 79 13.12 -5.09 1.80
C PRO A 79 11.67 -5.59 1.75
N ALA A 80 11.34 -6.60 2.57
CA ALA A 80 10.02 -7.23 2.56
C ALA A 80 8.88 -6.23 2.82
N TYR A 81 9.09 -5.24 3.70
CA TYR A 81 8.09 -4.22 4.00
C TYR A 81 7.74 -3.32 2.80
N GLN A 82 8.61 -3.24 1.78
CA GLN A 82 8.31 -2.53 0.53
C GLN A 82 7.63 -3.45 -0.48
N ARG A 83 8.13 -4.69 -0.61
CA ARG A 83 7.62 -5.70 -1.57
C ARG A 83 6.19 -6.13 -1.31
N PHE A 84 5.78 -6.14 -0.04
CA PHE A 84 4.44 -6.60 0.37
C PHE A 84 3.60 -5.47 0.99
N HIS A 85 3.98 -4.21 0.75
CA HIS A 85 3.32 -3.05 1.33
C HIS A 85 1.84 -2.96 0.96
N THR A 86 1.49 -3.30 -0.29
CA THR A 86 0.11 -3.24 -0.79
C THR A 86 -0.73 -4.38 -0.22
N LEU A 87 -0.13 -5.56 -0.02
CA LEU A 87 -0.80 -6.74 0.54
C LEU A 87 -1.03 -6.63 2.06
N ALA A 88 -0.21 -5.85 2.76
CA ALA A 88 -0.30 -5.68 4.21
C ALA A 88 -1.25 -4.55 4.66
N GLN A 89 -1.97 -3.89 3.74
CA GLN A 89 -2.90 -2.83 4.09
C GLN A 89 -4.27 -3.39 4.48
N ASP A 90 -4.77 -2.99 5.66
CA ASP A 90 -6.12 -3.31 6.15
C ASP A 90 -7.23 -2.49 5.45
N VAL A 91 -7.06 -2.21 4.16
CA VAL A 91 -7.99 -1.43 3.35
C VAL A 91 -8.65 -2.37 2.33
N PRO A 92 -9.95 -2.23 2.04
CA PRO A 92 -10.60 -3.02 1.00
C PRO A 92 -9.81 -3.01 -0.32
N PRO A 93 -9.78 -4.13 -1.07
CA PRO A 93 -9.03 -4.23 -2.32
C PRO A 93 -9.46 -3.13 -3.30
N GLY A 94 -8.51 -2.31 -3.71
CA GLY A 94 -8.73 -1.19 -4.62
C GLY A 94 -7.47 -0.78 -5.35
N LEU A 95 -7.51 0.38 -6.02
CA LEU A 95 -6.38 0.94 -6.76
C LEU A 95 -5.35 1.60 -5.83
N LEU A 96 -4.67 0.77 -5.05
CA LEU A 96 -3.60 1.21 -4.15
C LEU A 96 -2.32 1.50 -4.94
N LEU A 97 -1.60 2.56 -4.54
CA LEU A 97 -0.28 2.87 -5.09
C LEU A 97 0.81 1.98 -4.48
N PRO A 98 1.83 1.58 -5.28
CA PRO A 98 3.04 0.91 -4.81
C PRO A 98 3.77 1.71 -3.72
N TYR A 99 4.52 1.03 -2.85
CA TYR A 99 5.29 1.67 -1.78
C TYR A 99 6.14 2.85 -2.29
N LYS A 100 6.92 2.63 -3.36
CA LYS A 100 7.83 3.65 -3.93
C LYS A 100 7.06 4.89 -4.38
N TYR A 101 5.89 4.71 -4.99
CA TYR A 101 5.06 5.80 -5.48
C TYR A 101 4.37 6.54 -4.33
N LYS A 102 3.99 5.84 -3.25
CA LYS A 102 3.49 6.47 -2.02
C LYS A 102 4.54 7.34 -1.34
N VAL A 103 5.78 6.87 -1.25
CA VAL A 103 6.90 7.68 -0.73
C VAL A 103 7.12 8.92 -1.60
N LEU A 104 7.07 8.77 -2.93
CA LEU A 104 7.23 9.89 -3.85
C LEU A 104 6.07 10.90 -3.74
N ALA A 105 4.83 10.44 -3.56
CA ALA A 105 3.67 11.31 -3.30
C ALA A 105 3.80 12.08 -1.98
N GLU A 106 4.33 11.45 -0.93
CA GLU A 106 4.63 12.10 0.34
C GLU A 106 5.74 13.16 0.19
N MET A 107 6.79 12.84 -0.57
CA MET A 107 7.87 13.78 -0.90
C MET A 107 7.34 14.97 -1.70
N PHE A 108 6.47 14.75 -2.69
CA PHE A 108 5.83 15.82 -3.46
C PHE A 108 4.97 16.71 -2.58
N ARG A 109 4.06 16.14 -1.77
CA ARG A 109 3.24 16.90 -0.81
C ARG A 109 4.11 17.80 0.08
N SER A 110 5.23 17.25 0.52
CA SER A 110 6.16 17.95 1.40
C SER A 110 6.90 19.07 0.69
N THR A 111 7.37 18.79 -0.52
CA THR A 111 8.03 19.76 -1.39
C THR A 111 7.09 20.93 -1.69
N ASP A 112 5.86 20.65 -2.10
CA ASP A 112 4.88 21.68 -2.48
C ASP A 112 4.50 22.58 -1.30
N THR A 113 4.47 22.03 -0.08
CA THR A 113 4.22 22.80 1.15
C THR A 113 5.37 23.77 1.46
N ILE A 114 6.62 23.30 1.38
CA ILE A 114 7.80 24.14 1.63
C ILE A 114 7.97 25.20 0.54
N VAL A 115 7.77 24.82 -0.72
CA VAL A 115 7.77 25.76 -1.86
C VAL A 115 6.68 26.81 -1.68
N ALA A 116 5.44 26.42 -1.34
CA ALA A 116 4.36 27.37 -1.09
C ALA A 116 4.68 28.37 0.03
N MET A 117 5.27 27.88 1.13
CA MET A 117 5.63 28.73 2.26
C MET A 117 6.62 29.83 1.85
N MET A 118 7.64 29.50 1.06
CA MET A 118 8.67 30.45 0.62
C MET A 118 8.19 31.34 -0.55
N PHE A 119 7.51 30.74 -1.52
CA PHE A 119 6.98 31.44 -2.70
C PHE A 119 5.93 32.49 -2.31
N ASN A 120 4.99 32.16 -1.42
CA ASN A 120 3.92 33.08 -1.00
C ASN A 120 4.43 34.30 -0.22
N ARG A 121 5.64 34.22 0.35
CA ARG A 121 6.33 35.32 1.03
C ARG A 121 7.43 35.98 0.17
N LEU A 122 7.47 35.67 -1.13
CA LEU A 122 8.43 36.21 -2.11
C LEU A 122 9.90 35.94 -1.75
N GLU A 123 10.16 34.82 -1.08
CA GLU A 123 11.52 34.37 -0.79
C GLU A 123 12.03 33.46 -1.90
N ALA A 124 13.29 33.63 -2.29
CA ALA A 124 13.97 32.73 -3.21
C ALA A 124 13.98 31.28 -2.70
N VAL A 125 13.30 30.40 -3.44
CA VAL A 125 13.12 28.99 -3.14
C VAL A 125 14.29 28.19 -3.70
N THR A 126 15.32 27.95 -2.88
CA THR A 126 16.48 27.16 -3.30
C THR A 126 16.33 25.69 -2.93
N PHE A 127 16.93 24.80 -3.71
CA PHE A 127 16.91 23.36 -3.45
C PHE A 127 17.46 23.01 -2.06
N ALA A 128 18.49 23.73 -1.58
CA ALA A 128 19.02 23.51 -0.23
C ALA A 128 17.97 23.72 0.87
N LYS A 129 17.18 24.81 0.76
CA LYS A 129 16.10 25.11 1.71
C LYS A 129 14.96 24.09 1.61
N VAL A 130 14.56 23.73 0.38
CA VAL A 130 13.54 22.71 0.15
C VAL A 130 13.97 21.36 0.68
N LYS A 131 15.21 20.95 0.40
CA LYS A 131 15.81 19.71 0.91
C LYS A 131 15.76 19.67 2.43
N GLN A 132 16.23 20.71 3.10
CA GLN A 132 16.17 20.79 4.56
C GLN A 132 14.73 20.64 5.07
N GLY A 133 13.79 21.46 4.56
CA GLY A 133 12.40 21.43 5.03
C GLY A 133 11.69 20.09 4.76
N VAL A 134 11.93 19.47 3.61
CA VAL A 134 11.35 18.16 3.27
C VAL A 134 11.93 17.06 4.15
N GLN A 135 13.24 17.06 4.41
CA GLN A 135 13.88 16.07 5.30
C GLN A 135 13.41 16.23 6.76
N GLU A 136 13.22 17.46 7.22
CA GLU A 136 12.66 17.75 8.54
C GLU A 136 11.21 17.26 8.67
N MET A 137 10.38 17.46 7.63
CA MET A 137 8.97 17.10 7.66
C MET A 137 8.72 15.59 7.46
N THR A 138 9.45 14.94 6.55
CA THR A 138 9.27 13.52 6.22
C THR A 138 10.14 12.58 7.04
N ARG A 139 11.19 13.09 7.70
CA ARG A 139 12.24 12.31 8.37
C ARG A 139 12.90 11.27 7.46
N LYS A 140 12.91 11.51 6.14
CA LYS A 140 13.50 10.67 5.10
C LYS A 140 14.55 11.44 4.33
N ARG A 141 15.46 10.74 3.65
CA ARG A 141 16.46 11.36 2.78
C ARG A 141 15.79 11.94 1.52
N PHE A 142 16.08 13.20 1.21
CA PHE A 142 15.62 13.89 0.01
C PHE A 142 16.84 14.43 -0.76
N GLU A 143 16.82 14.28 -2.08
CA GLU A 143 17.96 14.49 -2.97
C GLU A 143 17.44 14.97 -4.31
N GLU A 144 18.32 15.55 -5.13
CA GLU A 144 17.97 16.09 -6.45
C GLU A 144 17.32 15.03 -7.35
N ARG A 145 17.75 13.76 -7.25
CA ARG A 145 17.09 12.65 -7.96
C ARG A 145 15.58 12.59 -7.70
N HIS A 146 15.13 12.83 -6.46
CA HIS A 146 13.72 12.77 -6.11
C HIS A 146 12.96 13.96 -6.69
N LEU A 147 13.61 15.13 -6.81
CA LEU A 147 13.06 16.28 -7.52
C LEU A 147 12.93 15.99 -9.03
N GLY A 148 13.92 15.31 -9.63
CA GLY A 148 13.84 14.81 -11.01
C GLY A 148 12.71 13.80 -11.20
N GLN A 149 12.48 12.91 -10.24
CA GLN A 149 11.33 11.99 -10.25
C GLN A 149 10.01 12.74 -10.19
N ILE A 150 9.89 13.73 -9.30
CA ILE A 150 8.71 14.60 -9.22
C ILE A 150 8.45 15.30 -10.56
N LYS A 151 9.48 15.88 -11.17
CA LYS A 151 9.40 16.53 -12.50
C LYS A 151 8.97 15.55 -13.59
N THR A 152 9.36 14.29 -13.51
CA THR A 152 8.94 13.24 -14.46
C THR A 152 7.48 12.84 -14.30
N VAL A 153 6.98 12.81 -13.06
CA VAL A 153 5.57 12.51 -12.77
C VAL A 153 4.68 13.69 -13.09
N TYR A 154 5.14 14.92 -12.83
CA TYR A 154 4.39 16.13 -13.08
C TYR A 154 5.29 17.21 -13.72
N PRO A 155 5.49 17.16 -15.05
CA PRO A 155 6.36 18.10 -15.74
C PRO A 155 5.95 19.57 -15.56
N GLY A 156 4.65 19.86 -15.55
CA GLY A 156 4.12 21.22 -15.31
C GLY A 156 4.02 21.62 -13.83
N SER A 157 4.77 20.98 -12.92
CA SER A 157 4.68 21.32 -11.48
C SER A 157 5.59 22.49 -11.09
N TYR A 158 6.83 22.48 -11.61
CA TYR A 158 7.88 23.42 -11.23
C TYR A 158 8.73 23.81 -12.44
N VAL A 159 9.10 25.09 -12.50
CA VAL A 159 10.19 25.60 -13.32
C VAL A 159 11.47 25.53 -12.49
N LEU A 160 12.46 24.82 -12.99
CA LEU A 160 13.74 24.62 -12.32
C LEU A 160 14.79 25.46 -13.04
N ARG A 161 15.58 26.25 -12.32
CA ARG A 161 16.60 27.13 -12.89
C ARG A 161 17.89 27.05 -12.08
N GLN A 162 19.00 27.43 -12.72
CA GLN A 162 20.24 27.66 -12.02
C GLN A 162 20.50 29.16 -11.90
N GLU A 163 20.49 29.68 -10.68
CA GLU A 163 20.62 31.10 -10.40
C GLU A 163 21.89 31.40 -9.58
N ARG A 164 22.46 32.59 -9.79
CA ARG A 164 23.69 33.04 -9.14
C ARG A 164 23.37 34.13 -8.11
N ASN A 165 24.22 34.26 -7.09
CA ASN A 165 24.17 35.34 -6.10
C ASN A 165 22.87 35.39 -5.25
N ILE A 166 22.20 34.25 -5.05
CA ILE A 166 21.05 34.19 -4.15
C ILE A 166 21.54 34.40 -2.71
N PRO A 167 20.94 35.34 -1.95
CA PRO A 167 21.29 35.54 -0.55
C PRO A 167 21.07 34.27 0.28
N THR A 168 22.12 33.75 0.89
CA THR A 168 22.05 32.65 1.86
C THR A 168 21.83 33.19 3.28
N PHE A 169 21.08 32.44 4.10
CA PHE A 169 20.95 32.76 5.51
C PHE A 169 22.31 32.63 6.21
N GLY A 170 22.78 33.70 6.86
CA GLY A 170 24.06 33.72 7.58
C GLY A 170 25.21 34.51 6.90
N GLY A 171 24.97 35.19 5.78
CA GLY A 171 25.95 36.10 5.15
C GLY A 171 25.98 36.02 3.62
N PRO A 172 26.79 36.87 2.96
CA PRO A 172 26.98 36.76 1.51
C PRO A 172 27.55 35.37 1.20
N GLY A 173 26.77 34.55 0.49
CA GLY A 173 27.23 33.25 0.02
C GLY A 173 28.49 33.41 -0.84
N LYS A 174 29.22 32.32 -1.07
CA LYS A 174 30.40 32.31 -1.95
C LYS A 174 30.03 32.97 -3.28
N GLN A 175 30.63 34.14 -3.54
CA GLN A 175 30.34 34.91 -4.74
C GLN A 175 30.58 34.03 -5.98
N GLY A 176 29.62 34.03 -6.90
CA GLY A 176 29.71 33.22 -8.12
C GLY A 176 29.25 31.77 -8.01
N THR A 177 28.77 31.30 -6.86
CA THR A 177 28.17 29.95 -6.77
C THR A 177 26.75 29.93 -7.33
N TYR A 178 26.48 28.92 -8.15
CA TYR A 178 25.18 28.64 -8.74
C TYR A 178 24.37 27.74 -7.80
N GLN A 179 23.09 28.05 -7.61
CA GLN A 179 22.16 27.21 -6.84
C GLN A 179 20.92 26.88 -7.67
N LEU A 180 20.41 25.66 -7.49
CA LEU A 180 19.16 25.21 -8.10
C LEU A 180 17.98 25.90 -7.42
N THR A 181 17.18 26.63 -8.17
CA THR A 181 15.94 27.29 -7.72
C THR A 181 14.72 26.56 -8.24
N ILE A 182 13.65 26.59 -7.44
CA ILE A 182 12.40 25.86 -7.67
C ILE A 182 11.25 26.86 -7.66
N GLU A 183 10.71 27.19 -8.84
CA GLU A 183 9.57 28.08 -8.98
C GLU A 183 8.31 27.25 -9.29
N PRO A 184 7.19 27.42 -8.56
CA PRO A 184 5.96 26.73 -8.88
C PRO A 184 5.34 27.26 -10.17
N GLU A 185 4.96 26.36 -11.05
CA GLU A 185 4.23 26.73 -12.26
C GLU A 185 2.73 26.86 -11.90
N LEU A 186 2.24 28.09 -12.02
CA LEU A 186 0.85 28.48 -11.80
C LEU A 186 0.33 28.90 -13.17
N GLY A 187 -0.52 28.07 -13.79
CA GLY A 187 -0.97 28.29 -15.17
C GLY A 187 -1.51 29.71 -15.39
N THR A 188 -1.31 30.24 -16.60
CA THR A 188 -1.56 31.63 -16.99
C THR A 188 -2.99 32.07 -16.64
N GLY A 189 -3.16 32.80 -15.55
CA GLY A 189 -4.48 33.02 -14.97
C GLY A 189 -4.61 34.30 -14.15
N GLY A 190 -4.52 35.45 -14.84
CA GLY A 190 -5.08 36.74 -14.42
C GLY A 190 -4.24 37.55 -13.43
N SER A 191 -3.72 38.68 -13.91
CA SER A 191 -3.30 39.98 -13.30
C SER A 191 -3.23 40.20 -11.77
N GLY A 192 -3.07 39.17 -10.93
CA GLY A 192 -2.85 39.25 -9.49
C GLY A 192 -1.53 38.56 -9.12
N GLN A 193 -0.98 38.87 -7.94
CA GLN A 193 0.13 38.10 -7.39
C GLN A 193 -0.30 36.64 -7.23
N GLU A 194 0.13 35.78 -8.15
CA GLU A 194 -0.16 34.36 -8.12
C GLU A 194 0.43 33.77 -6.84
N LYS A 195 -0.41 33.16 -6.00
CA LYS A 195 -0.03 32.53 -4.73
C LYS A 195 -0.40 31.06 -4.75
N LEU A 196 0.41 30.22 -4.13
CA LEU A 196 0.09 28.83 -3.83
C LEU A 196 -0.90 28.77 -2.65
N THR A 197 -2.19 28.90 -2.96
CA THR A 197 -3.28 28.75 -1.97
C THR A 197 -3.52 27.28 -1.59
N ALA A 198 -4.25 27.05 -0.50
CA ALA A 198 -4.61 25.69 -0.07
C ALA A 198 -5.36 24.89 -1.15
N SER A 199 -6.27 25.52 -1.90
CA SER A 199 -6.99 24.87 -3.01
C SER A 199 -6.05 24.43 -4.13
N ARG A 200 -5.08 25.27 -4.50
CA ARG A 200 -4.05 24.93 -5.49
C ARG A 200 -3.16 23.78 -5.04
N LEU A 201 -2.75 23.75 -3.76
CA LEU A 201 -1.98 22.63 -3.21
C LEU A 201 -2.77 21.31 -3.27
N MET A 202 -4.08 21.34 -3.01
CA MET A 202 -4.93 20.16 -3.13
C MET A 202 -5.12 19.71 -4.58
N GLU A 203 -5.30 20.65 -5.51
CA GLU A 203 -5.37 20.38 -6.96
C GLU A 203 -4.09 19.72 -7.45
N ARG A 204 -2.93 20.33 -7.17
CA ARG A 204 -1.61 19.82 -7.56
C ARG A 204 -1.35 18.43 -6.97
N ARG A 205 -1.73 18.20 -5.70
CA ARG A 205 -1.67 16.88 -5.06
C ARG A 205 -2.56 15.85 -5.77
N SER A 206 -3.77 16.24 -6.15
CA SER A 206 -4.70 15.38 -6.89
C SER A 206 -4.11 15.00 -8.25
N THR A 207 -3.60 15.97 -9.01
CA THR A 207 -2.94 15.76 -10.30
C THR A 207 -1.73 14.83 -10.17
N PHE A 208 -0.87 15.05 -9.17
CA PHE A 208 0.29 14.18 -8.92
C PHE A 208 -0.12 12.73 -8.63
N CYS A 209 -1.12 12.53 -7.76
CA CYS A 209 -1.65 11.19 -7.46
C CYS A 209 -2.27 10.52 -8.68
N LYS A 210 -3.01 11.27 -9.52
CA LYS A 210 -3.57 10.77 -10.78
C LYS A 210 -2.49 10.32 -11.75
N ASN A 211 -1.43 11.10 -11.91
CA ASN A 211 -0.30 10.77 -12.79
C ASN A 211 0.45 9.52 -12.32
N LEU A 212 0.67 9.37 -11.01
CA LEU A 212 1.22 8.14 -10.44
C LEU A 212 0.32 6.93 -10.72
N MET A 213 -0.99 7.09 -10.54
CA MET A 213 -1.95 6.02 -10.78
C MET A 213 -2.00 5.61 -12.25
N ALA A 214 -1.96 6.57 -13.17
CA ALA A 214 -1.91 6.31 -14.61
C ALA A 214 -0.69 5.44 -14.99
N ARG A 215 0.49 5.71 -14.41
CA ARG A 215 1.68 4.87 -14.60
C ARG A 215 1.48 3.44 -14.10
N VAL A 216 0.84 3.26 -12.94
CA VAL A 216 0.54 1.89 -12.43
C VAL A 216 -0.47 1.19 -13.35
N LYS A 217 -1.48 1.91 -13.85
CA LYS A 217 -2.45 1.38 -14.83
C LYS A 217 -1.78 0.93 -16.13
N GLU A 218 -0.78 1.67 -16.62
CA GLU A 218 0.01 1.28 -17.80
C GLU A 218 0.74 -0.06 -17.59
N HIS A 219 1.41 -0.22 -16.45
CA HIS A 219 2.07 -1.49 -16.10
C HIS A 219 1.07 -2.63 -15.88
N HIS A 220 -0.08 -2.34 -15.28
CA HIS A 220 -1.16 -3.31 -15.10
C HIS A 220 -1.75 -3.75 -16.44
N LYS A 221 -1.96 -2.83 -17.39
CA LYS A 221 -2.40 -3.12 -18.76
C LYS A 221 -1.41 -4.02 -19.49
N ALA A 222 -0.11 -3.72 -19.39
CA ALA A 222 0.95 -4.57 -19.94
C ALA A 222 0.96 -5.98 -19.30
N PHE A 223 0.72 -6.07 -18.00
CA PHE A 223 0.58 -7.34 -17.29
C PHE A 223 -0.66 -8.12 -17.73
N LEU A 224 -1.82 -7.47 -17.88
CA LEU A 224 -3.04 -8.14 -18.35
C LEU A 224 -2.89 -8.68 -19.77
N ALA A 225 -2.18 -7.96 -20.64
CA ALA A 225 -1.88 -8.40 -22.00
C ALA A 225 -0.94 -9.62 -22.06
N SER A 226 -0.12 -9.84 -21.03
CA SER A 226 0.80 -10.99 -20.95
C SER A 226 0.18 -12.24 -20.31
N LEU A 227 -1.04 -12.15 -19.79
CA LEU A 227 -1.76 -13.30 -19.24
C LEU A 227 -2.26 -14.23 -20.35
N ASP A 228 -2.47 -15.50 -20.01
CA ASP A 228 -3.09 -16.50 -20.86
C ASP A 228 -4.45 -16.93 -20.26
N PRO A 229 -5.59 -16.53 -20.83
CA PRO A 229 -5.76 -15.73 -22.04
C PRO A 229 -5.49 -14.23 -21.81
N PRO A 230 -5.12 -13.47 -22.86
CA PRO A 230 -4.91 -12.04 -22.75
C PRO A 230 -6.18 -11.31 -22.30
N MET A 231 -6.03 -10.43 -21.31
CA MET A 231 -7.14 -9.63 -20.79
C MET A 231 -6.95 -8.17 -21.18
N ALA A 232 -8.04 -7.49 -21.53
CA ALA A 232 -8.07 -6.06 -21.76
C ALA A 232 -9.23 -5.46 -20.98
N ILE A 233 -8.93 -4.47 -20.13
CA ILE A 233 -9.90 -3.76 -19.30
C ILE A 233 -9.71 -2.27 -19.56
N ALA A 234 -10.80 -1.53 -19.76
CA ALA A 234 -10.75 -0.08 -19.91
C ALA A 234 -10.24 0.56 -18.61
N GLU A 235 -9.38 1.57 -18.72
CA GLU A 235 -8.73 2.20 -17.56
C GLU A 235 -9.74 2.89 -16.63
N ASP A 236 -10.87 3.35 -17.17
CA ASP A 236 -11.92 4.06 -16.43
C ASP A 236 -12.84 3.13 -15.64
N GLU A 237 -12.96 1.86 -16.06
CA GLU A 237 -13.81 0.85 -15.42
C GLU A 237 -13.08 0.07 -14.31
N LEU A 238 -11.75 0.23 -14.22
CA LEU A 238 -10.94 -0.52 -13.27
C LEU A 238 -11.18 -0.03 -11.83
N THR A 239 -11.70 -0.89 -10.96
CA THR A 239 -11.93 -0.57 -9.54
C THR A 239 -10.88 -1.17 -8.60
N ARG A 240 -10.21 -2.24 -9.04
CA ARG A 240 -9.12 -2.91 -8.29
C ARG A 240 -8.09 -3.54 -9.21
N TRP A 241 -6.90 -3.79 -8.67
CA TRP A 241 -5.86 -4.51 -9.39
C TRP A 241 -6.19 -6.00 -9.55
N HIS A 242 -5.57 -6.62 -10.55
CA HIS A 242 -5.62 -8.07 -10.72
C HIS A 242 -4.97 -8.75 -9.49
N PRO A 243 -5.55 -9.81 -8.88
CA PRO A 243 -5.00 -10.43 -7.66
C PRO A 243 -3.56 -10.92 -7.76
N ARG A 244 -3.16 -11.39 -8.96
CA ARG A 244 -1.77 -11.79 -9.28
C ARG A 244 -0.86 -10.65 -9.75
N PHE A 245 -1.34 -9.40 -9.82
CA PHE A 245 -0.51 -8.28 -10.26
C PHE A 245 0.41 -7.84 -9.11
N PRO A 246 1.75 -7.90 -9.27
CA PRO A 246 2.68 -7.50 -8.22
C PRO A 246 2.81 -5.97 -8.18
N VAL A 247 1.88 -5.31 -7.50
CA VAL A 247 1.80 -3.83 -7.43
C VAL A 247 3.13 -3.21 -6.97
N ASP A 248 3.78 -3.75 -5.95
CA ASP A 248 5.01 -3.18 -5.39
C ASP A 248 6.29 -3.45 -6.21
N GLU A 249 6.22 -4.30 -7.24
CA GLU A 249 7.32 -4.62 -8.16
C GLU A 249 7.36 -3.71 -9.39
N VAL A 250 6.42 -2.76 -9.48
CA VAL A 250 6.40 -1.74 -10.53
C VAL A 250 7.74 -1.00 -10.61
N PRO A 251 8.26 -0.73 -11.83
CA PRO A 251 9.51 -0.01 -12.05
C PRO A 251 9.57 1.33 -11.30
N GLU A 252 10.79 1.73 -10.92
CA GLU A 252 10.99 3.05 -10.31
C GLU A 252 10.83 4.14 -11.37
N VAL A 253 10.32 5.30 -10.96
CA VAL A 253 10.25 6.48 -11.83
C VAL A 253 11.67 6.91 -12.17
N VAL A 254 11.99 6.94 -13.46
CA VAL A 254 13.26 7.48 -13.96
C VAL A 254 13.29 8.99 -13.68
N PRO A 255 14.34 9.54 -13.04
CA PRO A 255 14.43 10.97 -12.78
C PRO A 255 14.67 11.76 -14.07
N ALA A 256 13.98 12.89 -14.21
CA ALA A 256 14.23 13.84 -15.28
C ALA A 256 15.57 14.54 -15.07
N GLU A 257 16.22 14.90 -16.18
CA GLU A 257 17.43 15.71 -16.15
C GLU A 257 17.12 17.08 -15.55
N LEU A 258 17.92 17.48 -14.57
CA LEU A 258 17.83 18.77 -13.91
C LEU A 258 18.83 19.75 -14.54
N PRO A 259 18.51 21.05 -14.58
CA PRO A 259 19.42 22.05 -15.11
C PRO A 259 20.74 22.02 -14.33
N GLN A 260 21.84 21.78 -15.05
CA GLN A 260 23.17 21.83 -14.47
C GLN A 260 23.69 23.27 -14.45
N PRO A 261 24.59 23.61 -13.51
CA PRO A 261 25.33 24.86 -13.59
C PRO A 261 26.01 25.00 -14.95
N PRO A 262 25.91 26.16 -15.62
CA PRO A 262 26.62 26.37 -16.87
C PRO A 262 28.11 26.15 -16.62
N HIS A 263 28.76 25.40 -17.51
CA HIS A 263 30.20 25.19 -17.45
C HIS A 263 30.88 26.51 -17.83
N VAL A 264 31.12 27.36 -16.83
CA VAL A 264 31.96 28.52 -17.02
C VAL A 264 33.38 28.00 -16.98
N ASP A 265 34.03 27.90 -18.14
CA ASP A 265 35.48 27.86 -18.19
C ASP A 265 35.94 29.07 -17.39
N ARG A 266 36.39 28.83 -16.15
CA ARG A 266 36.95 29.89 -15.32
C ARG A 266 38.15 30.42 -16.08
N VAL A 267 37.97 31.52 -16.80
CA VAL A 267 39.08 32.43 -17.12
C VAL A 267 39.61 32.82 -15.76
N ALA A 268 40.70 32.16 -15.37
CA ALA A 268 41.34 32.39 -14.09
C ALA A 268 41.58 33.89 -14.00
N THR A 269 40.95 34.52 -13.01
CA THR A 269 41.14 35.95 -12.75
C THR A 269 42.64 36.18 -12.62
N ALA A 270 43.20 37.26 -13.17
CA ALA A 270 44.66 37.47 -13.19
C ALA A 270 45.33 37.25 -11.81
N GLN A 271 44.61 37.51 -10.72
CA GLN A 271 45.00 37.24 -9.34
C GLN A 271 45.14 35.73 -8.99
N GLU A 272 44.26 34.86 -9.50
CA GLU A 272 44.33 33.40 -9.31
C GLU A 272 45.45 32.78 -10.16
N VAL A 273 45.71 33.32 -11.36
CA VAL A 273 46.85 32.91 -12.21
C VAL A 273 48.17 33.27 -11.53
N LEU A 274 48.29 34.48 -10.97
CA LEU A 274 49.48 34.94 -10.27
C LEU A 274 49.75 34.16 -8.98
N ALA A 275 48.71 33.87 -8.19
CA ALA A 275 48.84 33.06 -6.97
C ALA A 275 49.26 31.60 -7.27
N LYS A 276 48.79 31.04 -8.38
CA LYS A 276 49.18 29.69 -8.84
C LYS A 276 50.59 29.68 -9.45
N ALA A 277 51.01 30.75 -10.10
CA ALA A 277 52.35 30.91 -10.68
C ALA A 277 53.44 31.11 -9.61
N GLN A 278 53.14 31.78 -8.51
CA GLN A 278 54.09 31.96 -7.39
C GLN A 278 54.44 30.64 -6.68
N GLY A 279 53.58 29.62 -6.77
CA GLY A 279 53.81 28.28 -6.19
C GLY A 279 54.42 27.24 -7.15
N MET A 280 54.65 27.56 -8.43
CA MET A 280 55.00 26.58 -9.47
C MET A 280 56.38 26.79 -10.13
N LEU A 281 57.35 27.37 -9.42
CA LEU A 281 58.73 27.44 -9.93
C LEU A 281 59.68 26.55 -9.11
N THR A 282 59.89 25.33 -9.59
CA THR A 282 61.18 24.64 -9.42
C THR A 282 61.66 24.05 -10.75
N PRO A 283 62.91 24.29 -11.16
CA PRO A 283 63.44 24.04 -12.51
C PRO A 283 63.67 22.56 -12.87
N LYS A 284 63.13 21.60 -12.11
CA LYS A 284 63.39 20.15 -12.31
C LYS A 284 62.23 19.38 -12.96
N MET A 285 61.02 19.94 -13.05
CA MET A 285 59.83 19.25 -13.59
C MET A 285 59.63 19.47 -15.11
N GLU A 286 60.44 20.32 -15.74
CA GLU A 286 60.34 20.63 -17.18
C GLU A 286 60.98 19.54 -18.07
N LYS A 287 61.86 18.69 -17.51
CA LYS A 287 62.54 17.61 -18.25
C LYS A 287 61.83 16.25 -18.21
N ALA A 288 60.70 16.14 -17.51
CA ALA A 288 59.95 14.89 -17.40
C ALA A 288 58.69 14.83 -18.29
N LEU A 289 58.23 15.97 -18.82
CA LEU A 289 57.03 16.06 -19.66
C LEU A 289 57.32 16.07 -21.17
N THR A 290 58.59 16.23 -21.58
CA THR A 290 58.99 16.27 -23.00
C THR A 290 59.18 14.88 -23.65
N ASN A 291 59.12 13.79 -22.89
CA ASN A 291 59.35 12.42 -23.40
C ASN A 291 58.08 11.55 -23.56
N LEU A 292 56.88 12.08 -23.31
CA LEU A 292 55.63 11.32 -23.50
C LEU A 292 54.79 11.78 -24.71
N ALA A 293 55.23 12.81 -25.43
CA ALA A 293 54.50 13.40 -26.56
C ALA A 293 54.96 12.90 -27.95
N LEU A 294 55.86 11.91 -28.00
CA LEU A 294 56.28 11.24 -29.25
C LEU A 294 56.14 9.72 -29.07
N ARG A 295 55.07 9.15 -29.66
CA ARG A 295 54.61 7.74 -29.82
C ARG A 295 53.16 7.66 -29.32
N THR A 296 52.12 7.45 -30.12
CA THR A 296 51.99 6.54 -31.26
C THR A 296 50.78 6.97 -32.10
N ALA A 297 50.96 7.03 -33.41
CA ALA A 297 49.89 7.17 -34.39
C ALA A 297 49.43 5.79 -34.88
N GLY A 298 48.12 5.66 -35.13
CA GLY A 298 47.59 4.90 -36.26
C GLY A 298 46.84 3.59 -35.94
N GLY A 299 45.56 3.53 -36.35
CA GLY A 299 45.02 2.35 -37.01
C GLY A 299 43.64 1.85 -36.59
N GLY A 300 42.60 2.21 -37.36
CA GLY A 300 41.60 1.25 -37.88
C GLY A 300 40.32 0.96 -37.08
N SER A 301 39.18 1.05 -37.77
CA SER A 301 37.81 0.59 -37.42
C SER A 301 37.25 -0.13 -38.67
N PRO A 302 36.09 -0.85 -38.68
CA PRO A 302 35.38 -1.70 -37.70
C PRO A 302 35.02 -3.11 -38.26
N SER A 303 34.51 -4.04 -37.43
CA SER A 303 33.44 -4.99 -37.83
C SER A 303 32.82 -5.75 -36.64
N THR A 304 31.49 -5.89 -36.72
CA THR A 304 30.49 -6.52 -35.84
C THR A 304 30.69 -8.02 -35.57
N PRO A 305 30.10 -8.54 -34.46
CA PRO A 305 29.07 -9.58 -34.63
C PRO A 305 27.80 -9.40 -33.78
N GLN A 306 26.73 -9.98 -34.31
CA GLN A 306 25.33 -10.03 -33.85
C GLN A 306 25.07 -11.06 -32.71
N PRO A 307 23.85 -11.04 -32.11
CA PRO A 307 23.50 -11.71 -30.85
C PRO A 307 23.00 -13.17 -31.04
N PRO A 308 23.02 -14.01 -29.99
CA PRO A 308 22.29 -15.28 -30.00
C PRO A 308 20.80 -15.07 -29.69
N ARG A 309 19.99 -15.74 -30.50
CA ARG A 309 18.52 -15.81 -30.50
C ARG A 309 18.00 -16.68 -29.32
N PRO A 310 16.78 -16.44 -28.81
CA PRO A 310 16.24 -17.14 -27.64
C PRO A 310 15.79 -18.56 -27.96
N ALA A 311 16.12 -19.51 -27.10
CA ALA A 311 15.52 -20.84 -27.08
C ALA A 311 14.28 -20.83 -26.18
N LEU A 312 13.09 -20.96 -26.76
CA LEU A 312 11.93 -21.56 -26.09
C LEU A 312 12.11 -23.08 -26.17
N PRO A 313 12.02 -23.81 -25.05
CA PRO A 313 10.83 -24.65 -24.91
C PRO A 313 10.42 -24.92 -23.46
N GLY A 314 9.11 -25.12 -23.26
CA GLY A 314 8.64 -25.91 -22.12
C GLY A 314 7.33 -25.41 -21.52
N THR A 315 6.22 -25.63 -22.20
CA THR A 315 4.95 -25.78 -21.50
C THR A 315 5.10 -26.92 -20.48
N PRO A 316 4.76 -26.73 -19.19
CA PRO A 316 4.82 -27.81 -18.23
C PRO A 316 3.84 -28.93 -18.65
N ASN A 317 4.36 -30.17 -18.73
CA ASN A 317 3.66 -31.40 -19.05
C ASN A 317 2.61 -31.84 -17.98
N SER A 318 1.98 -30.90 -17.27
CA SER A 318 1.14 -31.18 -16.10
C SER A 318 -0.34 -31.42 -16.41
N LEU A 319 -0.73 -31.52 -17.70
CA LEU A 319 -2.12 -31.73 -18.12
C LEU A 319 -2.28 -32.91 -19.10
N ARG A 320 -1.41 -33.94 -19.00
CA ARG A 320 -1.66 -35.22 -19.70
C ARG A 320 -2.87 -35.91 -19.06
N GLY A 321 -4.07 -35.58 -19.53
CA GLY A 321 -5.31 -36.23 -19.09
C GLY A 321 -6.57 -35.37 -19.15
N VAL A 322 -6.44 -34.05 -19.37
CA VAL A 322 -7.58 -33.13 -19.54
C VAL A 322 -7.58 -32.62 -20.98
N SER A 323 -8.72 -32.68 -21.68
CA SER A 323 -8.81 -32.20 -23.05
C SER A 323 -8.41 -30.72 -23.12
N GLN A 324 -7.57 -30.37 -24.10
CA GLN A 324 -7.09 -29.00 -24.29
C GLN A 324 -8.26 -27.99 -24.40
N SER A 325 -9.37 -28.42 -25.02
CA SER A 325 -10.61 -27.65 -25.11
C SER A 325 -11.31 -27.39 -23.76
N LEU A 326 -11.19 -28.30 -22.79
CA LEU A 326 -11.71 -28.05 -21.43
C LEU A 326 -10.79 -27.08 -20.68
N VAL A 327 -9.47 -27.24 -20.83
CA VAL A 327 -8.48 -26.36 -20.20
C VAL A 327 -8.64 -24.92 -20.71
N GLU A 328 -8.76 -24.73 -22.01
CA GLU A 328 -9.01 -23.42 -22.64
C GLU A 328 -10.32 -22.80 -22.16
N ARG A 329 -11.39 -23.61 -22.06
CA ARG A 329 -12.69 -23.15 -21.54
C ARG A 329 -12.61 -22.75 -20.07
N VAL A 330 -11.86 -23.50 -19.25
CA VAL A 330 -11.64 -23.16 -17.84
C VAL A 330 -10.84 -21.86 -17.73
N ARG A 331 -9.74 -21.70 -18.49
CA ARG A 331 -8.94 -20.47 -18.50
C ARG A 331 -9.76 -19.26 -18.96
N ALA A 332 -10.56 -19.39 -20.02
CA ALA A 332 -11.45 -18.33 -20.50
C ALA A 332 -12.49 -17.95 -19.43
N LYS A 333 -13.07 -18.94 -18.74
CA LYS A 333 -14.03 -18.71 -17.66
C LYS A 333 -13.40 -18.07 -16.42
N GLU A 334 -12.18 -18.45 -16.08
CA GLU A 334 -11.40 -17.83 -15.00
C GLU A 334 -11.04 -16.38 -15.34
N ALA A 335 -10.60 -16.11 -16.57
CA ALA A 335 -10.31 -14.76 -17.05
C ALA A 335 -11.56 -13.87 -17.04
N GLN A 336 -12.70 -14.37 -17.51
CA GLN A 336 -13.97 -13.64 -17.45
C GLN A 336 -14.38 -13.33 -16.00
N LYS A 337 -14.23 -14.30 -15.08
CA LYS A 337 -14.51 -14.09 -13.66
C LYS A 337 -13.59 -13.03 -13.06
N LEU A 338 -12.30 -13.06 -13.41
CA LEU A 338 -11.32 -12.06 -12.96
C LEU A 338 -11.63 -10.68 -13.53
N GLN A 339 -12.04 -10.58 -14.79
CA GLN A 339 -12.45 -9.33 -15.41
C GLN A 339 -13.64 -8.71 -14.66
N ALA A 340 -14.70 -9.50 -14.44
CA ALA A 340 -15.87 -9.06 -13.69
C ALA A 340 -15.50 -8.60 -12.28
N LEU A 341 -14.59 -9.30 -11.59
CA LEU A 341 -14.10 -8.87 -10.28
C LEU A 341 -13.36 -7.53 -10.32
N MET A 342 -12.65 -7.21 -11.41
CA MET A 342 -11.88 -5.98 -11.58
C MET A 342 -12.73 -4.78 -11.98
N THR A 343 -13.86 -5.00 -12.65
CA THR A 343 -14.75 -3.95 -13.14
C THR A 343 -15.99 -3.73 -12.27
N ARG A 344 -16.21 -4.55 -11.24
CA ARG A 344 -17.42 -4.47 -10.41
C ARG A 344 -17.47 -3.21 -9.55
N ASN A 345 -18.66 -2.62 -9.44
CA ASN A 345 -18.94 -1.49 -8.57
C ASN A 345 -18.94 -1.90 -7.08
N PRO A 346 -18.41 -1.07 -6.15
CA PRO A 346 -18.45 -1.35 -4.71
C PRO A 346 -19.86 -1.64 -4.15
N GLN A 347 -20.91 -1.01 -4.68
CA GLN A 347 -22.29 -1.28 -4.23
C GLN A 347 -22.77 -2.69 -4.61
N GLN A 348 -22.45 -3.14 -5.82
CA GLN A 348 -22.74 -4.50 -6.28
C GLN A 348 -21.93 -5.52 -5.49
N GLU A 349 -20.69 -5.19 -5.10
CA GLU A 349 -19.91 -6.06 -4.23
C GLU A 349 -20.49 -6.21 -2.83
N GLN A 350 -20.95 -5.12 -2.23
CA GLN A 350 -21.66 -5.19 -0.97
C GLN A 350 -22.91 -6.06 -1.10
N ARG A 351 -23.70 -5.89 -2.16
CA ARG A 351 -24.87 -6.73 -2.45
C ARG A 351 -24.51 -8.20 -2.58
N LEU A 352 -23.43 -8.53 -3.28
CA LEU A 352 -22.96 -9.91 -3.44
C LEU A 352 -22.38 -10.52 -2.17
N ALA A 353 -21.74 -9.72 -1.33
CA ALA A 353 -21.32 -10.14 0.00
C ALA A 353 -22.54 -10.45 0.90
N MET A 354 -23.59 -9.63 0.85
CA MET A 354 -24.86 -9.89 1.54
C MET A 354 -25.51 -11.17 1.00
N LEU A 355 -25.63 -11.33 -0.32
CA LEU A 355 -26.13 -12.54 -1.00
C LEU A 355 -25.36 -13.80 -0.60
N GLY A 356 -24.05 -13.69 -0.36
CA GLY A 356 -23.22 -14.81 0.10
C GLY A 356 -23.58 -15.33 1.50
N ARG A 357 -24.11 -14.47 2.38
CA ARG A 357 -24.49 -14.81 3.75
C ARG A 357 -25.94 -15.29 3.86
N LEU A 358 -26.80 -14.92 2.89
CA LEU A 358 -28.22 -15.28 2.89
C LEU A 358 -28.51 -16.79 3.04
N PRO A 359 -27.77 -17.74 2.44
CA PRO A 359 -28.08 -19.16 2.61
C PRO A 359 -27.95 -19.63 4.06
N GLU A 360 -26.97 -19.11 4.81
CA GLU A 360 -26.78 -19.42 6.23
C GLU A 360 -27.86 -18.72 7.07
N MET A 361 -28.11 -17.44 6.79
CA MET A 361 -29.16 -16.66 7.43
C MET A 361 -30.56 -17.23 7.21
N ALA A 362 -30.80 -17.87 6.06
CA ALA A 362 -32.06 -18.52 5.75
C ALA A 362 -32.33 -19.71 6.70
N ARG A 363 -31.28 -20.47 7.06
CA ARG A 363 -31.40 -21.57 8.04
C ARG A 363 -31.71 -21.02 9.42
N ILE A 364 -31.00 -19.97 9.83
CA ILE A 364 -31.19 -19.30 11.12
C ILE A 364 -32.61 -18.72 11.21
N LEU A 365 -33.05 -18.00 10.18
CA LEU A 365 -34.39 -17.42 10.11
C LEU A 365 -35.48 -18.49 10.26
N ARG A 366 -35.36 -19.61 9.52
CA ARG A 366 -36.29 -20.73 9.68
C ARG A 366 -36.30 -21.28 11.11
N ASN A 367 -35.12 -21.48 11.71
CA ASN A 367 -35.00 -21.97 13.08
C ASN A 367 -35.66 -21.03 14.10
N VAL A 368 -35.50 -19.72 13.93
CA VAL A 368 -36.17 -18.70 14.78
C VAL A 368 -37.70 -18.80 14.66
N PHE A 369 -38.25 -18.94 13.44
CA PHE A 369 -39.70 -19.09 13.24
C PHE A 369 -40.27 -20.44 13.72
N VAL A 370 -39.45 -21.49 13.73
CA VAL A 370 -39.80 -22.80 14.31
C VAL A 370 -39.83 -22.70 15.84
N ALA A 371 -38.82 -22.05 16.45
CA ALA A 371 -38.72 -21.86 17.89
C ALA A 371 -39.87 -21.00 18.44
N GLU A 372 -40.18 -19.88 17.78
CA GLU A 372 -41.21 -18.94 18.25
C GLU A 372 -42.64 -19.42 17.99
N LYS A 373 -42.83 -20.49 17.17
CA LYS A 373 -44.10 -21.08 16.72
C LYS A 373 -45.09 -20.12 16.03
N LYS A 374 -44.81 -18.82 15.94
CA LYS A 374 -45.62 -17.80 15.23
C LYS A 374 -45.37 -17.86 13.71
N GLN A 375 -46.35 -17.40 12.93
CA GLN A 375 -46.23 -17.27 11.46
C GLN A 375 -45.75 -15.87 11.03
N ALA A 376 -45.82 -14.89 11.94
CA ALA A 376 -45.32 -13.54 11.75
C ALA A 376 -44.57 -13.06 13.00
N LEU A 377 -43.47 -12.34 12.80
CA LEU A 377 -42.65 -11.73 13.85
C LEU A 377 -42.46 -10.23 13.55
N SER A 378 -42.28 -9.40 14.57
CA SER A 378 -41.87 -8.01 14.34
C SER A 378 -40.43 -7.95 13.82
N MET A 379 -40.10 -6.94 13.00
CA MET A 379 -38.77 -6.74 12.43
C MET A 379 -37.70 -6.64 13.53
N GLU A 380 -38.00 -5.91 14.61
CA GLU A 380 -37.09 -5.75 15.75
C GLU A 380 -36.77 -7.09 16.43
N LEU A 381 -37.81 -7.89 16.71
CA LEU A 381 -37.63 -9.20 17.35
C LEU A 381 -36.89 -10.17 16.43
N ALA A 382 -37.21 -10.17 15.13
CA ALA A 382 -36.51 -10.99 14.15
C ALA A 382 -35.03 -10.61 14.07
N CYS A 383 -34.71 -9.31 13.99
CA CYS A 383 -33.34 -8.82 13.98
C CYS A 383 -32.57 -9.21 15.24
N GLN A 384 -33.18 -9.09 16.42
CA GLN A 384 -32.56 -9.44 17.69
C GLN A 384 -32.25 -10.95 17.75
N ARG A 385 -33.24 -11.80 17.48
CA ARG A 385 -33.06 -13.26 17.51
C ARG A 385 -32.07 -13.77 16.48
N MET A 386 -32.05 -13.18 15.29
CA MET A 386 -31.06 -13.52 14.27
C MET A 386 -29.66 -13.08 14.67
N THR A 387 -29.51 -11.93 15.33
CA THR A 387 -28.21 -11.45 15.81
C THR A 387 -27.68 -12.34 16.93
N ASP A 388 -28.54 -12.76 17.87
CA ASP A 388 -28.18 -13.69 18.95
C ASP A 388 -27.77 -15.09 18.43
N SER A 389 -28.34 -15.51 17.30
CA SER A 389 -28.11 -16.83 16.71
C SER A 389 -27.01 -16.86 15.65
N TYR A 390 -26.53 -15.69 15.20
CA TYR A 390 -25.51 -15.59 14.15
C TYR A 390 -24.12 -15.54 14.78
N GLN A 391 -23.22 -16.42 14.33
CA GLN A 391 -21.90 -16.59 14.95
C GLN A 391 -20.92 -15.43 14.66
N ALA A 392 -21.22 -14.59 13.66
CA ALA A 392 -20.40 -13.45 13.29
C ALA A 392 -20.96 -12.13 13.84
N LEU A 393 -20.07 -11.29 14.39
CA LEU A 393 -20.42 -9.96 14.89
C LEU A 393 -20.87 -9.06 13.73
N MET A 394 -22.10 -8.55 13.79
CA MET A 394 -22.69 -7.70 12.76
C MET A 394 -22.93 -6.28 13.28
N PRO A 395 -22.69 -5.24 12.46
CA PRO A 395 -23.08 -3.86 12.78
C PRO A 395 -24.61 -3.74 12.94
N THR A 396 -25.05 -2.84 13.82
CA THR A 396 -26.46 -2.54 14.02
C THR A 396 -27.09 -2.04 12.71
N GLY A 397 -28.26 -2.59 12.35
CA GLY A 397 -28.98 -2.24 11.11
C GLY A 397 -28.58 -3.02 9.85
N GLU A 398 -27.48 -3.77 9.84
CA GLU A 398 -27.16 -4.65 8.70
C GLU A 398 -28.13 -5.83 8.59
N MET A 399 -28.59 -6.39 9.72
CA MET A 399 -29.54 -7.52 9.74
C MET A 399 -30.87 -7.17 9.05
N GLU A 400 -31.36 -5.96 9.28
CA GLU A 400 -32.59 -5.47 8.66
C GLU A 400 -32.45 -5.38 7.14
N LYS A 401 -31.30 -4.93 6.62
CA LYS A 401 -31.04 -4.91 5.17
C LYS A 401 -31.07 -6.31 4.56
N HIS A 402 -30.57 -7.32 5.27
CA HIS A 402 -30.63 -8.70 4.80
C HIS A 402 -32.06 -9.25 4.80
N LEU A 403 -32.89 -8.88 5.77
CA LEU A 403 -34.32 -9.24 5.79
C LEU A 403 -35.10 -8.59 4.66
N HIS A 404 -34.82 -7.32 4.35
CA HIS A 404 -35.36 -6.65 3.16
C HIS A 404 -34.90 -7.33 1.87
N LEU A 405 -33.62 -7.71 1.79
CA LEU A 405 -33.08 -8.44 0.64
C LEU A 405 -33.74 -9.83 0.47
N PHE A 406 -34.08 -10.53 1.55
CA PHE A 406 -34.88 -11.77 1.46
C PHE A 406 -36.26 -11.53 0.87
N ALA A 407 -36.95 -10.46 1.28
CA ALA A 407 -38.27 -10.13 0.75
C ALA A 407 -38.23 -9.68 -0.72
N GLU A 408 -37.15 -9.02 -1.15
CA GLU A 408 -36.91 -8.63 -2.54
C GLU A 408 -36.68 -9.86 -3.44
N LEU A 409 -35.84 -10.80 -2.98
CA LEU A 409 -35.42 -11.95 -3.80
C LEU A 409 -36.43 -13.10 -3.79
N LEU A 410 -37.15 -13.29 -2.68
CA LEU A 410 -38.06 -14.40 -2.44
C LEU A 410 -39.37 -13.90 -1.79
N PRO A 411 -40.21 -13.15 -2.53
CA PRO A 411 -41.51 -12.66 -2.03
C PRO A 411 -42.49 -13.81 -1.72
N ASP A 412 -42.25 -15.00 -2.27
CA ASP A 412 -43.04 -16.20 -1.98
C ASP A 412 -42.67 -16.82 -0.63
N TRP A 413 -41.45 -16.61 -0.16
CA TRP A 413 -40.94 -17.20 1.09
C TRP A 413 -41.06 -16.25 2.28
N VAL A 414 -40.64 -15.00 2.07
CA VAL A 414 -40.55 -13.97 3.10
C VAL A 414 -41.32 -12.75 2.63
N ARG A 415 -42.32 -12.31 3.41
CA ARG A 415 -43.10 -11.11 3.13
C ARG A 415 -42.98 -10.12 4.26
N ILE A 416 -42.68 -8.87 3.92
CA ILE A 416 -42.69 -7.75 4.86
C ILE A 416 -44.06 -7.08 4.76
N LEU A 417 -44.76 -7.00 5.89
CA LEU A 417 -46.06 -6.37 6.03
C LEU A 417 -45.90 -5.16 6.96
N ALA A 418 -46.03 -3.96 6.43
CA ALA A 418 -46.00 -2.74 7.23
C ALA A 418 -47.40 -2.46 7.80
N ILE A 419 -47.54 -2.48 9.13
CA ILE A 419 -48.81 -2.18 9.82
C ILE A 419 -48.55 -1.09 10.87
N ARG A 420 -49.23 0.05 10.73
CA ARG A 420 -49.26 1.14 11.73
C ARG A 420 -47.88 1.53 12.29
N GLN A 421 -46.87 1.66 11.42
CA GLN A 421 -45.47 2.02 11.67
C GLN A 421 -44.52 0.89 12.10
N GLU A 422 -45.00 -0.34 12.31
CA GLU A 422 -44.14 -1.50 12.55
C GLU A 422 -44.11 -2.43 11.34
N ASN A 423 -42.90 -2.90 10.98
CA ASN A 423 -42.70 -3.88 9.94
C ASN A 423 -42.79 -5.29 10.54
N TYR A 424 -43.71 -6.11 10.03
CA TYR A 424 -43.86 -7.51 10.39
C TYR A 424 -43.32 -8.41 9.29
N LEU A 425 -42.56 -9.43 9.66
CA LEU A 425 -42.03 -10.45 8.77
C LEU A 425 -42.90 -11.70 8.84
N LYS A 426 -43.55 -12.05 7.73
CA LYS A 426 -44.28 -13.31 7.57
C LYS A 426 -43.40 -14.30 6.80
N LEU A 427 -43.26 -15.52 7.32
CA LEU A 427 -42.48 -16.58 6.71
C LEU A 427 -43.36 -17.78 6.37
N ASP A 428 -43.24 -18.30 5.16
CA ASP A 428 -43.90 -19.56 4.78
C ASP A 428 -43.07 -20.77 5.26
N LYS A 429 -43.68 -21.53 6.19
CA LYS A 429 -43.06 -22.72 6.80
C LYS A 429 -43.12 -23.96 5.90
N ALA A 430 -44.00 -23.97 4.90
CA ALA A 430 -44.24 -25.12 4.04
C ALA A 430 -43.18 -25.30 2.95
N MET A 431 -42.42 -24.25 2.62
CA MET A 431 -41.43 -24.30 1.56
C MET A 431 -40.12 -24.92 2.03
N ASP A 432 -39.53 -25.81 1.24
CA ASP A 432 -38.29 -26.51 1.60
C ASP A 432 -37.07 -25.59 1.63
N LEU A 433 -36.27 -25.74 2.69
CA LEU A 433 -35.05 -24.95 2.89
C LEU A 433 -34.03 -25.17 1.77
N ASN A 434 -33.96 -26.39 1.22
CA ASN A 434 -33.04 -26.72 0.12
C ASN A 434 -33.39 -25.93 -1.15
N ILE A 435 -34.67 -25.86 -1.52
CA ILE A 435 -35.16 -25.09 -2.67
C ILE A 435 -34.87 -23.60 -2.48
N VAL A 436 -35.09 -23.08 -1.27
CA VAL A 436 -34.77 -21.70 -0.91
C VAL A 436 -33.27 -21.44 -1.06
N THR A 437 -32.40 -22.32 -0.53
CA THR A 437 -30.95 -22.14 -0.67
C THR A 437 -30.48 -22.25 -2.13
N GLU A 438 -31.06 -23.16 -2.93
CA GLU A 438 -30.74 -23.27 -4.35
C GLU A 438 -31.13 -21.99 -5.10
N ARG A 439 -32.35 -21.46 -4.89
CA ARG A 439 -32.79 -20.20 -5.48
C ARG A 439 -31.88 -19.03 -5.08
N LEU A 440 -31.49 -18.94 -3.81
CA LEU A 440 -30.56 -17.90 -3.34
C LEU A 440 -29.17 -18.04 -4.00
N THR A 441 -28.65 -19.27 -4.14
CA THR A 441 -27.38 -19.50 -4.84
C THR A 441 -27.46 -19.24 -6.34
N ALA A 442 -28.62 -19.50 -6.97
CA ALA A 442 -28.86 -19.18 -8.38
C ALA A 442 -28.90 -17.66 -8.59
N ARG A 443 -29.62 -16.92 -7.75
CA ARG A 443 -29.63 -15.45 -7.75
C ARG A 443 -28.25 -14.85 -7.52
N LYS A 444 -27.48 -15.41 -6.58
CA LYS A 444 -26.07 -15.02 -6.39
C LYS A 444 -25.24 -15.22 -7.65
N ARG A 445 -25.40 -16.35 -8.36
CA ARG A 445 -24.68 -16.63 -9.62
C ARG A 445 -25.11 -15.71 -10.77
N GLU A 446 -26.36 -15.25 -10.80
CA GLU A 446 -26.83 -14.27 -11.78
C GLU A 446 -26.18 -12.90 -11.52
N GLU A 447 -26.21 -12.44 -10.27
CA GLU A 447 -25.59 -11.19 -9.84
C GLU A 447 -24.04 -11.23 -9.95
N GLU A 448 -23.41 -12.40 -9.86
CA GLU A 448 -21.96 -12.55 -10.14
C GLU A 448 -21.59 -12.43 -11.62
N LYS A 449 -22.56 -12.55 -12.54
CA LYS A 449 -22.36 -12.44 -13.99
C LYS A 449 -22.65 -11.04 -14.54
N LEU A 450 -23.41 -10.25 -13.79
CA LEU A 450 -23.67 -8.82 -14.03
C LEU A 450 -22.47 -7.99 -13.57
#